data_AF-A0A6S6S6N6-F1
#
_entry.id   AF-A0A6S6S6N6-F1
#
_cell.length_a   1.000
_cell.length_b   1.000
_cell.length_c   1.000
_cell.angle_alpha   90.00
_cell.angle_beta   90.00
_cell.angle_gamma   90.00
#
_symmetry.space_group_name_H-M   'P 1'
#
loop_
_entity.id
_entity.type
_entity.pdbx_description
1 polymer ?
#
loop_
_entity_poly.entity_id
_entity_poly.type
_entity_poly.pdbx_seq_one_letter_code
_entity_poly.pdbx_strand_id
1 'polypeptide(L)'
;MTFIEAIQADWIFYVVNILVFVVVVLVTWLYVRGQQMEAIAKLQAQIQQIQLQQNDKLFSLEDEYKLKKERLRLILKDMEAQLKAKDVNMLQSRRNELSNVFVMEYRETMHRYARLADQYYELHPPKYQEFVRNYIFPFLDTSRKVLAATNAPVVMTTLGEKAPIQYSYKDFDFAFDMIRKHPTFSFKKEMIAYLKALGFSKKDLD
;
A
#
# COMPACT_ATOMS: atom_id res chain seq x y z
N MET A 1 -44.99 37.60 62.33
CA MET A 1 -43.71 37.03 61.87
C MET A 1 -42.64 37.39 62.87
N THR A 2 -42.07 36.39 63.54
CA THR A 2 -40.91 36.61 64.39
C THR A 2 -39.65 36.72 63.52
N PHE A 3 -38.63 37.44 63.99
CA PHE A 3 -37.35 37.64 63.28
C PHE A 3 -36.70 36.32 62.81
N ILE A 4 -36.92 35.24 63.55
CA ILE A 4 -36.44 33.89 63.24
C ILE A 4 -37.16 33.29 62.02
N GLU A 5 -38.47 33.48 61.89
CA GLU A 5 -39.27 32.99 60.74
C GLU A 5 -38.89 33.69 59.43
N ALA A 6 -38.58 34.99 59.48
CA ALA A 6 -38.14 35.76 58.32
C ALA A 6 -36.75 35.30 57.82
N ILE A 7 -35.81 35.06 58.74
CA ILE A 7 -34.47 34.53 58.42
C ILE A 7 -34.56 33.11 57.88
N GLN A 8 -35.43 32.26 58.43
CA GLN A 8 -35.64 30.89 57.94
C GLN A 8 -36.23 30.88 56.52
N ALA A 9 -37.20 31.75 56.23
CA ALA A 9 -37.80 31.87 54.91
C ALA A 9 -36.79 32.36 53.86
N ASP A 10 -35.95 33.36 54.20
CA ASP A 10 -34.86 33.83 53.34
C ASP A 10 -33.83 32.73 53.07
N TRP A 11 -33.42 31.99 54.10
CA TRP A 11 -32.46 30.88 53.94
C TRP A 11 -33.02 29.78 53.03
N ILE A 12 -34.29 29.41 53.20
CA ILE A 12 -34.97 28.43 52.34
C ILE A 12 -35.04 28.95 50.89
N PHE A 13 -35.34 30.23 50.69
CA PHE A 13 -35.37 30.85 49.37
C PHE A 13 -34.00 30.79 48.67
N TYR A 14 -32.90 31.09 49.37
CA TYR A 14 -31.56 30.98 48.80
C TYR A 14 -31.16 29.53 48.48
N VAL A 15 -31.48 28.57 49.36
CA VAL A 15 -31.20 27.14 49.11
C VAL A 15 -31.92 26.62 47.89
N VAL A 16 -33.21 26.92 47.76
CA VAL A 16 -34.02 26.48 46.63
C VAL A 16 -33.47 27.07 45.33
N ASN A 17 -33.12 28.35 45.31
CA ASN A 17 -32.52 28.97 44.12
C ASN A 17 -31.15 28.39 43.76
N ILE A 18 -30.30 28.11 44.75
CA ILE A 18 -28.99 27.45 44.51
C ILE A 18 -29.20 26.03 43.97
N LEU A 19 -30.15 25.26 44.52
CA LEU A 19 -30.48 23.93 44.02
C LEU A 19 -31.00 23.98 42.58
N VAL A 20 -31.90 24.91 42.26
CA VAL A 20 -32.40 25.11 40.89
C VAL A 20 -31.24 25.46 39.95
N PHE A 21 -30.34 26.36 40.36
CA PHE A 21 -29.16 26.71 39.57
C PHE A 21 -28.26 25.49 39.32
N VAL A 22 -27.96 24.71 40.36
CA VAL A 22 -27.16 23.48 40.22
C VAL A 22 -27.83 22.51 39.26
N VAL A 23 -29.15 22.29 39.37
CA VAL A 23 -29.90 21.39 38.47
C VAL A 23 -29.83 21.89 37.02
N VAL A 24 -30.04 23.18 36.77
CA VAL A 24 -29.96 23.75 35.41
C VAL A 24 -28.56 23.61 34.82
N VAL A 25 -27.52 23.89 35.59
CA VAL A 25 -26.13 23.70 35.15
C VAL A 25 -25.85 22.23 34.82
N LEU A 26 -26.30 21.31 35.68
CA LEU A 26 -26.06 19.88 35.52
C LEU A 26 -26.81 19.32 34.30
N VAL A 27 -28.07 19.71 34.09
CA VAL A 27 -28.87 19.33 32.91
C VAL A 27 -28.26 19.90 31.63
N THR A 28 -27.85 21.17 31.63
CA THR A 28 -27.21 21.81 30.47
C THR A 28 -25.88 21.12 30.13
N TRP A 29 -25.08 20.80 31.15
CA TRP A 29 -23.81 20.09 30.97
C TRP A 29 -24.02 18.67 30.43
N LEU A 30 -25.00 17.92 30.97
CA LEU A 30 -25.35 16.59 30.45
C LEU A 30 -25.82 16.65 29.00
N TYR A 31 -26.61 17.66 28.64
CA TYR A 31 -27.08 17.87 27.27
C TYR A 31 -25.92 18.12 26.30
N VAL A 32 -25.02 19.06 26.62
CA VAL A 32 -23.84 19.37 25.79
C VAL A 32 -22.91 18.16 25.69
N ARG A 33 -22.67 17.46 26.80
CA ARG A 33 -21.85 16.26 26.83
C ARG A 33 -22.45 15.14 25.97
N GLY A 34 -23.77 14.98 25.98
CA GLY A 34 -24.49 14.04 25.12
C GLY A 34 -24.26 14.33 23.63
N GLN A 35 -24.41 15.59 23.21
CA GLN A 35 -24.15 16.00 21.83
C GLN A 35 -22.69 15.78 21.40
N GLN A 36 -21.73 16.08 22.28
CA GLN A 36 -20.31 15.85 22.00
C GLN A 36 -20.00 14.35 21.86
N MET A 37 -20.56 13.49 22.72
CA MET A 37 -20.37 12.05 22.63
C MET A 37 -20.97 11.48 21.34
N GLU A 38 -22.14 11.97 20.90
CA GLU A 38 -22.73 11.58 19.62
C GLU A 38 -21.84 12.00 18.43
N ALA A 39 -21.29 13.22 18.47
CA ALA A 39 -20.36 13.70 17.45
C ALA A 39 -19.06 12.87 17.42
N ILE A 40 -18.50 12.53 18.58
CA ILE A 40 -17.32 11.65 18.69
C ILE A 40 -17.64 10.26 18.13
N ALA A 41 -18.79 9.67 18.47
CA ALA A 41 -19.20 8.37 17.97
C ALA A 41 -19.37 8.37 16.45
N LYS A 42 -19.98 9.43 15.88
CA LYS A 42 -20.10 9.60 14.42
C LYS A 42 -18.74 9.70 13.74
N LEU A 43 -17.80 10.48 14.29
CA LEU A 43 -16.44 10.60 13.76
C LEU A 43 -15.68 9.27 13.86
N GLN A 44 -15.81 8.54 14.96
CA GLN A 44 -15.22 7.21 15.11
C GLN A 44 -15.78 6.22 14.09
N ALA A 45 -17.09 6.22 13.85
CA ALA A 45 -17.72 5.39 12.83
C ALA A 45 -17.22 5.75 11.42
N GLN A 46 -17.08 7.04 11.11
CA GLN A 46 -16.52 7.49 9.82
C GLN A 46 -15.06 7.06 9.65
N ILE A 47 -14.23 7.18 10.69
CA ILE A 47 -12.83 6.71 10.64
C ILE A 47 -12.76 5.21 10.40
N GLN A 48 -13.57 4.42 11.11
CA GLN A 48 -13.64 2.96 10.92
C GLN A 48 -14.09 2.61 9.50
N GLN A 49 -15.08 3.32 8.96
CA GLN A 49 -15.55 3.10 7.59
C GLN A 49 -14.46 3.42 6.55
N ILE A 50 -13.70 4.51 6.74
CA ILE A 50 -12.57 4.86 5.87
C ILE A 50 -11.48 3.79 5.95
N GLN A 51 -11.15 3.32 7.16
CA GLN A 51 -10.15 2.25 7.35
C GLN A 51 -10.58 0.95 6.67
N LEU A 52 -11.86 0.57 6.77
CA LEU A 52 -12.40 -0.60 6.07
C LEU A 52 -12.27 -0.44 4.55
N GLN A 53 -12.69 0.70 3.99
CA GLN A 53 -12.58 0.97 2.56
C GLN A 53 -11.12 0.96 2.07
N GLN A 54 -10.17 1.44 2.87
CA GLN A 54 -8.75 1.39 2.53
C GLN A 54 -8.21 -0.05 2.54
N ASN A 55 -8.60 -0.85 3.53
CA ASN A 55 -8.23 -2.26 3.60
C ASN A 55 -8.81 -3.05 2.41
N ASP A 56 -10.08 -2.84 2.08
CA ASP A 56 -10.72 -3.49 0.93
C ASP A 56 -10.00 -3.14 -0.38
N LYS A 57 -9.60 -1.87 -0.55
CA LYS A 57 -8.79 -1.45 -1.69
C LYS A 57 -7.42 -2.13 -1.70
N LEU A 58 -6.77 -2.23 -0.54
CA LEU A 58 -5.46 -2.89 -0.40
C LEU A 58 -5.54 -4.37 -0.79
N PHE A 59 -6.54 -5.09 -0.29
CA PHE A 59 -6.77 -6.50 -0.65
C PHE A 59 -7.12 -6.67 -2.13
N SER A 60 -7.96 -5.79 -2.69
CA SER A 60 -8.30 -5.86 -4.12
C SER A 60 -7.08 -5.67 -5.02
N LEU A 61 -6.17 -4.77 -4.66
CA LEU A 61 -4.91 -4.54 -5.39
C LEU A 61 -3.92 -5.69 -5.20
N GLU A 62 -3.89 -6.29 -4.01
CA GLU A 62 -3.09 -7.48 -3.74
C GLU A 62 -3.54 -8.66 -4.63
N ASP A 63 -4.84 -8.89 -4.74
CA ASP A 63 -5.42 -9.94 -5.59
C ASP A 63 -5.19 -9.66 -7.08
N GLU A 64 -5.36 -8.41 -7.52
CA GLU A 64 -5.03 -8.00 -8.88
C GLU A 64 -3.55 -8.26 -9.18
N TYR A 65 -2.65 -7.87 -8.27
CA TYR A 65 -1.21 -8.11 -8.39
C TYR A 65 -0.88 -9.59 -8.51
N LYS A 66 -1.45 -10.45 -7.65
CA LYS A 66 -1.25 -11.91 -7.72
C LYS A 66 -1.74 -12.48 -9.05
N LEU A 67 -2.88 -12.02 -9.54
CA LEU A 67 -3.42 -12.46 -10.83
C LEU A 67 -2.51 -12.04 -12.00
N LYS A 68 -2.00 -10.80 -12.00
CA LYS A 68 -1.04 -10.34 -13.01
C LYS A 68 0.28 -11.12 -12.95
N LYS A 69 0.76 -11.43 -11.74
CA LYS A 69 1.96 -12.27 -11.54
C LYS A 69 1.77 -13.67 -12.12
N GLU A 70 0.63 -14.29 -11.88
CA GLU A 70 0.33 -15.62 -12.42
C GLU A 70 0.23 -15.58 -13.95
N ARG A 71 -0.38 -14.54 -14.51
CA ARG A 71 -0.42 -14.34 -15.97
C ARG A 71 0.99 -14.28 -16.57
N LEU A 72 1.93 -13.54 -15.96
CA LEU A 72 3.33 -13.52 -16.40
C LEU A 72 3.96 -14.92 -16.35
N ARG A 73 3.70 -15.69 -15.28
CA ARG A 73 4.20 -17.06 -15.13
C ARG A 73 3.70 -17.98 -16.24
N LEU A 74 2.42 -17.87 -16.61
CA LEU A 74 1.83 -18.64 -17.71
C LEU A 74 2.47 -18.28 -19.06
N ILE A 75 2.65 -17.00 -19.35
CA ILE A 75 3.30 -16.55 -20.60
C ILE A 75 4.75 -17.06 -20.67
N LEU A 76 5.51 -16.99 -19.57
CA LEU A 76 6.87 -17.53 -19.49
C LEU A 76 6.92 -19.03 -19.78
N LYS A 77 6.01 -19.79 -19.18
CA LYS A 77 5.90 -21.24 -19.41
C LYS A 77 5.56 -21.55 -20.87
N ASP A 78 4.67 -20.76 -21.48
CA ASP A 78 4.32 -20.89 -22.90
C ASP A 78 5.51 -20.55 -23.80
N MET A 79 6.28 -19.50 -23.48
CA MET A 79 7.51 -19.17 -24.22
C MET A 79 8.50 -20.33 -24.23
N GLU A 80 8.72 -20.99 -23.08
CA GLU A 80 9.58 -22.17 -23.01
C GLU A 80 9.04 -23.33 -23.87
N ALA A 81 7.72 -23.51 -23.90
CA ALA A 81 7.09 -24.53 -24.73
C ALA A 81 7.27 -24.22 -26.23
N GLN A 82 7.07 -22.97 -26.65
CA GLN A 82 7.28 -22.55 -28.05
C GLN A 82 8.75 -22.67 -28.48
N LEU A 83 9.68 -22.37 -27.57
CA LEU A 83 11.11 -22.57 -27.82
C LEU A 83 11.44 -24.04 -28.07
N LYS A 84 10.87 -24.96 -27.29
CA LYS A 84 11.02 -26.41 -27.48
C LYS A 84 10.38 -26.89 -28.79
N ALA A 85 9.23 -26.31 -29.15
CA ALA A 85 8.53 -26.60 -30.39
C ALA A 85 9.19 -25.99 -31.64
N LYS A 86 10.17 -25.08 -31.46
CA LYS A 86 10.84 -24.30 -32.51
C LYS A 86 9.87 -23.43 -33.33
N ASP A 87 8.75 -23.01 -32.74
CA ASP A 87 7.81 -22.08 -33.37
C ASP A 87 8.26 -20.64 -33.14
N VAL A 88 8.98 -20.09 -34.12
CA VAL A 88 9.59 -18.76 -34.05
C VAL A 88 8.55 -17.64 -34.00
N ASN A 89 7.46 -17.76 -34.76
CA ASN A 89 6.42 -16.73 -34.84
C ASN A 89 5.65 -16.63 -33.52
N MET A 90 5.28 -17.78 -32.94
CA MET A 90 4.61 -17.82 -31.65
C MET A 90 5.53 -17.40 -30.51
N LEU A 91 6.83 -17.75 -30.57
CA LEU A 91 7.82 -17.27 -29.60
C LEU A 91 7.96 -15.75 -29.61
N GLN A 92 8.00 -15.12 -30.81
CA GLN A 92 8.07 -13.66 -30.94
C GLN A 92 6.81 -13.00 -30.37
N SER A 93 5.63 -13.54 -30.70
CA SER A 93 4.35 -13.06 -30.17
C SER A 93 4.31 -13.11 -28.64
N ARG A 94 4.71 -14.23 -28.04
CA ARG A 94 4.74 -14.39 -26.58
C ARG A 94 5.79 -13.50 -25.89
N ARG A 95 6.95 -13.28 -26.50
CA ARG A 95 7.95 -12.32 -25.99
C ARG A 95 7.39 -10.89 -25.94
N ASN A 96 6.69 -10.48 -26.99
CA ASN A 96 6.07 -9.15 -27.05
C ASN A 96 4.91 -9.04 -26.06
N GLU A 97 4.07 -10.06 -25.95
CA GLU A 97 3.00 -10.12 -24.95
C GLU A 97 3.57 -10.03 -23.53
N LEU A 98 4.63 -10.79 -23.23
CA LEU A 98 5.27 -10.77 -21.92
C LEU A 98 5.76 -9.36 -21.57
N SER A 99 6.42 -8.68 -22.51
CA SER A 99 6.88 -7.31 -22.32
C SER A 99 5.71 -6.35 -22.07
N ASN A 100 4.64 -6.44 -22.87
CA ASN A 100 3.46 -5.59 -22.74
C ASN A 100 2.73 -5.82 -21.41
N VAL A 101 2.47 -7.08 -21.04
CA VAL A 101 1.80 -7.42 -19.77
C VAL A 101 2.66 -7.00 -18.58
N PHE A 102 3.98 -7.14 -18.67
CA PHE A 102 4.89 -6.68 -17.62
C PHE A 102 4.81 -5.17 -17.41
N VAL A 103 4.99 -4.39 -18.49
CA VAL A 103 5.04 -2.93 -18.44
C VAL A 103 3.65 -2.37 -18.13
N MET A 104 2.63 -2.72 -18.91
CA MET A 104 1.32 -2.06 -18.85
C MET A 104 0.45 -2.53 -17.69
N GLU A 105 0.59 -3.78 -17.24
CA GLU A 105 -0.32 -4.34 -16.23
C GLU A 105 0.39 -4.62 -14.91
N TYR A 106 1.44 -5.45 -14.92
CA TYR A 106 2.05 -5.95 -13.68
C TYR A 106 2.76 -4.85 -12.89
N ARG A 107 3.64 -4.09 -13.55
CA ARG A 107 4.35 -2.95 -12.94
C ARG A 107 3.36 -1.91 -12.43
N GLU A 108 2.39 -1.51 -13.24
CA GLU A 108 1.44 -0.45 -12.85
C GLU A 108 0.58 -0.87 -11.65
N THR A 109 0.16 -2.13 -11.61
CA THR A 109 -0.57 -2.67 -10.46
C THR A 109 0.30 -2.70 -9.20
N MET A 110 1.58 -3.09 -9.33
CA MET A 110 2.50 -3.08 -8.21
C MET A 110 2.78 -1.64 -7.72
N HIS A 111 2.92 -0.66 -8.62
CA HIS A 111 3.11 0.74 -8.25
C HIS A 111 1.90 1.28 -7.47
N ARG A 112 0.68 1.02 -7.94
CA ARG A 112 -0.56 1.39 -7.24
C ARG A 112 -0.64 0.71 -5.86
N TYR A 113 -0.31 -0.57 -5.78
CA TYR A 113 -0.31 -1.32 -4.52
C TYR A 113 0.74 -0.80 -3.53
N ALA A 114 1.97 -0.57 -4.00
CA ALA A 114 3.07 0.01 -3.24
C ALA A 114 2.73 1.40 -2.68
N ARG A 115 2.11 2.27 -3.49
CA ARG A 115 1.70 3.60 -3.05
C ARG A 115 0.68 3.57 -1.92
N LEU A 116 -0.32 2.68 -2.02
CA LEU A 116 -1.34 2.52 -0.97
C LEU A 116 -0.74 1.89 0.29
N ALA A 117 0.14 0.90 0.12
CA ALA A 117 0.85 0.27 1.23
C ALA A 117 1.79 1.24 1.95
N ASP A 118 2.48 2.12 1.22
CA ASP A 118 3.32 3.16 1.82
C ASP A 118 2.48 4.07 2.72
N GLN A 119 1.33 4.55 2.25
CA GLN A 119 0.41 5.37 3.05
C GLN A 119 -0.11 4.64 4.30
N TYR A 120 -0.38 3.34 4.18
CA TYR A 120 -1.01 2.58 5.25
C TYR A 120 0.00 2.10 6.31
N TYR A 121 1.23 1.81 5.91
CA TYR A 121 2.27 1.28 6.79
C TYR A 121 3.33 2.31 7.19
N GLU A 122 3.26 3.56 6.74
CA GLU A 122 4.24 4.62 7.03
C GLU A 122 4.53 4.77 8.53
N LEU A 123 3.51 4.70 9.37
CA LEU A 123 3.65 4.83 10.83
C LEU A 123 3.87 3.48 11.54
N HIS A 124 4.01 2.39 10.79
CA HIS A 124 4.16 1.03 11.31
C HIS A 124 5.39 0.32 10.71
N PRO A 125 6.61 0.66 11.17
CA PRO A 125 7.86 0.15 10.59
C PRO A 125 7.97 -1.39 10.46
N PRO A 126 7.46 -2.21 11.40
CA PRO A 126 7.49 -3.66 11.24
C PRO A 126 6.65 -4.15 10.05
N LYS A 127 5.40 -3.66 9.92
CA LYS A 127 4.51 -4.00 8.80
C LYS A 127 5.06 -3.51 7.47
N TYR A 128 5.70 -2.34 7.50
CA TYR A 128 6.40 -1.79 6.34
C TYR A 128 7.52 -2.72 5.85
N GLN A 129 8.37 -3.18 6.75
CA GLN A 129 9.47 -4.10 6.43
C GLN A 129 8.95 -5.46 5.94
N GLU A 130 7.89 -5.98 6.54
CA GLU A 130 7.20 -7.18 6.06
C GLU A 130 6.68 -7.01 4.64
N PHE A 131 6.05 -5.86 4.34
CA PHE A 131 5.57 -5.55 3.00
C PHE A 131 6.71 -5.51 1.98
N VAL A 132 7.81 -4.84 2.31
CA VAL A 132 9.01 -4.79 1.46
C VAL A 132 9.54 -6.22 1.19
N ARG A 133 9.57 -7.08 2.22
CA ARG A 133 10.01 -8.47 2.10
C ARG A 133 9.10 -9.35 1.28
N ASN A 134 7.79 -9.23 1.47
CA ASN A 134 6.81 -10.14 0.90
C ASN A 134 6.34 -9.72 -0.49
N TYR A 135 6.47 -8.44 -0.84
CA TYR A 135 5.94 -7.91 -2.09
C TYR A 135 6.99 -7.18 -2.94
N ILE A 136 7.76 -6.25 -2.37
CA ILE A 136 8.71 -5.45 -3.14
C ILE A 136 9.90 -6.29 -3.64
N PHE A 137 10.57 -7.05 -2.77
CA PHE A 137 11.66 -7.93 -3.21
C PHE A 137 11.18 -9.01 -4.19
N PRO A 138 10.05 -9.71 -3.97
CA PRO A 138 9.50 -10.63 -4.95
C PRO A 138 9.10 -9.98 -6.27
N PHE A 139 8.65 -8.72 -6.26
CA PHE A 139 8.43 -7.96 -7.48
C PHE A 139 9.74 -7.75 -8.26
N LEU A 140 10.80 -7.30 -7.59
CA LEU A 140 12.13 -7.11 -8.20
C LEU A 140 12.70 -8.43 -8.74
N ASP A 141 12.54 -9.54 -8.01
CA ASP A 141 12.97 -10.86 -8.48
C ASP A 141 12.18 -11.35 -9.70
N THR A 142 10.86 -11.14 -9.70
CA THR A 142 10.02 -11.48 -10.86
C THR A 142 10.44 -10.67 -12.07
N SER A 143 10.72 -9.38 -11.88
CA SER A 143 11.18 -8.47 -12.94
C SER A 143 12.53 -8.91 -13.52
N ARG A 144 13.47 -9.29 -12.65
CA ARG A 144 14.75 -9.88 -13.05
C ARG A 144 14.56 -11.15 -13.88
N LYS A 145 13.66 -12.05 -13.45
CA LYS A 145 13.37 -13.30 -14.15
C LYS A 145 12.75 -13.06 -15.52
N VAL A 146 11.80 -12.13 -15.61
CA VAL A 146 11.18 -11.73 -16.88
C VAL A 146 12.24 -11.20 -17.84
N LEU A 147 13.08 -10.25 -17.39
CA LEU A 147 14.16 -9.68 -18.20
C LEU A 147 15.14 -10.76 -18.68
N ALA A 148 15.56 -11.65 -17.78
CA ALA A 148 16.48 -12.74 -18.10
C ALA A 148 15.87 -13.73 -19.12
N ALA A 149 14.58 -14.05 -19.00
CA ALA A 149 13.89 -14.92 -19.94
C ALA A 149 13.74 -14.26 -21.32
N THR A 150 13.37 -12.98 -21.38
CA THR A 150 13.22 -12.23 -22.64
C THR A 150 14.54 -12.04 -23.39
N ASN A 151 15.65 -11.96 -22.64
CA ASN A 151 17.00 -11.74 -23.16
C ASN A 151 17.86 -13.01 -23.12
N ALA A 152 17.25 -14.19 -22.93
CA ALA A 152 18.00 -15.44 -22.91
C ALA A 152 18.72 -15.62 -24.26
N PRO A 153 20.01 -16.02 -24.30
CA PRO A 153 20.77 -16.13 -25.55
C PRO A 153 20.09 -17.02 -26.59
N VAL A 154 19.48 -18.12 -26.16
CA VAL A 154 18.73 -19.04 -27.03
C VAL A 154 17.52 -18.35 -27.65
N VAL A 155 16.78 -17.54 -26.88
CA VAL A 155 15.62 -16.79 -27.38
C VAL A 155 16.08 -15.71 -28.36
N MET A 156 17.11 -14.93 -28.02
CA MET A 156 17.62 -13.86 -28.88
C MET A 156 18.15 -14.40 -30.22
N THR A 157 18.95 -15.47 -30.18
CA THR A 157 19.46 -16.14 -31.40
C THR A 157 18.32 -16.72 -32.25
N THR A 158 17.33 -17.37 -31.64
CA THR A 158 16.16 -17.93 -32.35
C THR A 158 15.33 -16.84 -33.04
N LEU A 159 15.21 -15.66 -32.44
CA LEU A 159 14.47 -14.52 -32.98
C LEU A 159 15.30 -13.62 -33.92
N GLY A 160 16.62 -13.88 -34.06
CA GLY A 160 17.52 -13.01 -34.83
C GLY A 160 17.78 -11.64 -34.20
N GLU A 161 17.49 -11.51 -32.90
CA GLU A 161 17.57 -10.25 -32.16
C GLU A 161 18.99 -9.97 -31.68
N LYS A 162 19.48 -8.75 -31.90
CA LYS A 162 20.84 -8.33 -31.51
C LYS A 162 20.88 -7.44 -30.28
N ALA A 163 19.80 -6.71 -30.01
CA ALA A 163 19.72 -5.80 -28.88
C ALA A 163 18.87 -6.41 -27.76
N PRO A 164 19.41 -6.55 -26.53
CA PRO A 164 18.61 -6.98 -25.39
C PRO A 164 17.60 -5.89 -25.02
N ILE A 165 16.43 -6.31 -24.54
CA ILE A 165 15.46 -5.39 -23.92
C ILE A 165 16.07 -4.86 -22.64
N GLN A 166 15.94 -3.55 -22.41
CA GLN A 166 16.40 -2.89 -21.19
C GLN A 166 15.22 -2.21 -20.50
N TYR A 167 15.23 -2.24 -19.17
CA TYR A 167 14.27 -1.48 -18.37
C TYR A 167 14.75 -0.04 -18.16
N SER A 168 13.81 0.86 -17.89
CA SER A 168 14.12 2.19 -17.39
C SER A 168 14.12 2.19 -15.87
N TYR A 169 15.05 2.90 -15.24
CA TYR A 169 15.07 3.02 -13.77
C TYR A 169 13.78 3.66 -13.23
N LYS A 170 13.19 4.60 -13.96
CA LYS A 170 11.92 5.27 -13.61
C LYS A 170 10.74 4.30 -13.48
N ASP A 171 10.85 3.09 -14.04
CA ASP A 171 9.82 2.07 -13.89
C ASP A 171 9.88 1.34 -12.54
N PHE A 172 10.97 1.54 -11.79
CA PHE A 172 11.31 0.80 -10.56
C PHE A 172 11.68 1.71 -9.39
N ASP A 173 11.78 3.02 -9.60
CA ASP A 173 12.16 3.99 -8.57
C ASP A 173 11.30 3.84 -7.31
N PHE A 174 9.98 3.68 -7.45
CA PHE A 174 9.06 3.46 -6.34
C PHE A 174 9.44 2.27 -5.46
N ALA A 175 9.91 1.17 -6.07
CA ALA A 175 10.27 -0.04 -5.35
C ALA A 175 11.57 0.17 -4.57
N PHE A 176 12.54 0.86 -5.17
CA PHE A 176 13.79 1.21 -4.51
C PHE A 176 13.57 2.26 -3.40
N ASP A 177 12.72 3.25 -3.62
CA ASP A 177 12.34 4.27 -2.64
C ASP A 177 11.70 3.67 -1.41
N MET A 178 10.78 2.70 -1.60
CA MET A 178 10.23 1.97 -0.46
C MET A 178 11.30 1.27 0.35
N ILE A 179 12.27 0.61 -0.30
CA ILE A 179 13.38 -0.04 0.41
C ILE A 179 14.24 0.99 1.17
N ARG A 180 14.43 2.19 0.60
CA ARG A 180 15.24 3.27 1.20
C ARG A 180 14.58 3.95 2.39
N LYS A 181 13.25 3.99 2.47
CA LYS A 181 12.50 4.69 3.53
C LYS A 181 12.76 4.11 4.93
N HIS A 182 12.80 2.77 5.05
CA HIS A 182 13.12 2.08 6.32
C HIS A 182 14.18 0.98 6.10
N PRO A 183 15.45 1.34 5.87
CA PRO A 183 16.44 0.41 5.37
C PRO A 183 17.06 -0.40 6.50
N THR A 184 17.11 -1.72 6.33
CA THR A 184 17.94 -2.61 7.15
C THR A 184 19.26 -2.91 6.44
N PHE A 185 20.26 -3.43 7.15
CA PHE A 185 21.52 -3.88 6.53
C PHE A 185 21.26 -4.93 5.43
N SER A 186 20.35 -5.88 5.69
CA SER A 186 19.93 -6.89 4.72
C SER A 186 19.29 -6.28 3.48
N PHE A 187 18.42 -5.28 3.68
CA PHE A 187 17.71 -4.62 2.59
C PHE A 187 18.67 -3.87 1.68
N LYS A 188 19.63 -3.12 2.24
CA LYS A 188 20.63 -2.39 1.45
C LYS A 188 21.45 -3.35 0.57
N LYS A 189 21.89 -4.48 1.12
CA LYS A 189 22.67 -5.48 0.38
C LYS A 189 21.87 -6.07 -0.79
N GLU A 190 20.64 -6.45 -0.54
CA GLU A 190 19.79 -7.05 -1.58
C GLU A 190 19.32 -6.04 -2.62
N MET A 191 19.00 -4.82 -2.19
CA MET A 191 18.68 -3.70 -3.08
C MET A 191 19.79 -3.50 -4.12
N ILE A 192 21.05 -3.42 -3.69
CA ILE A 192 22.21 -3.27 -4.58
C ILE A 192 22.32 -4.47 -5.54
N ALA A 193 22.05 -5.69 -5.07
CA ALA A 193 22.08 -6.88 -5.91
C ALA A 193 21.01 -6.82 -7.01
N TYR A 194 19.77 -6.44 -6.67
CA TYR A 194 18.69 -6.29 -7.65
C TYR A 194 18.92 -5.12 -8.61
N LEU A 195 19.50 -4.02 -8.13
CA LEU A 195 19.86 -2.87 -8.97
C LEU A 195 20.78 -3.29 -10.11
N LYS A 196 21.87 -3.99 -9.78
CA LYS A 196 22.81 -4.53 -10.77
C LYS A 196 22.14 -5.56 -11.68
N ALA A 197 21.31 -6.45 -11.12
CA ALA A 197 20.66 -7.51 -11.88
C ALA A 197 19.63 -6.99 -12.90
N LEU A 198 19.02 -5.84 -12.64
CA LEU A 198 18.10 -5.16 -13.56
C LEU A 198 18.81 -4.24 -14.56
N GLY A 199 20.15 -4.14 -14.48
CA GLY A 199 20.96 -3.32 -15.39
C GLY A 199 21.09 -1.85 -14.96
N PHE A 200 20.71 -1.51 -13.73
CA PHE A 200 20.83 -0.15 -13.19
C PHE A 200 22.17 0.06 -12.48
N SER A 201 22.56 1.32 -12.36
CA SER A 201 23.78 1.78 -11.70
C SER A 201 23.48 2.46 -10.38
N LYS A 202 24.48 2.54 -9.50
CA LYS A 202 24.34 3.26 -8.22
C LYS A 202 23.98 4.73 -8.41
N LYS A 203 24.37 5.35 -9.53
CA LYS A 203 24.06 6.75 -9.84
C LYS A 203 22.57 6.97 -10.11
N ASP A 204 21.83 5.92 -10.46
CA ASP A 204 20.38 6.01 -10.68
C ASP A 204 19.61 6.15 -9.35
N LEU A 205 20.26 5.86 -8.21
CA LEU A 205 19.69 6.08 -6.88
C LEU A 205 19.83 7.51 -6.36
N ASP A 206 20.75 8.30 -6.94
CA ASP A 206 21.11 9.65 -6.47
C ASP A 206 20.18 10.71 -7.07
#